data_AF-A0A6G4CKZ8-F1
#
_entry.id   AF-A0A6G4CKZ8-F1
#
_cell.length_a   1.000
_cell.length_b   1.000
_cell.length_c   1.000
_cell.angle_alpha   90.00
_cell.angle_beta   90.00
_cell.angle_gamma   90.00
#
_symmetry.space_group_name_H-M   'P 1'
#
loop_
_entity.id
_entity.type
_entity.pdbx_description
1 polymer ?
#
loop_
_entity_poly.entity_id
_entity_poly.type
_entity_poly.pdbx_seq_one_letter_code
_entity_poly.pdbx_strand_id
1 'polypeptide(L)' 'MKVGKIIETQQPGIHKQLNKNRKQNKKKSRRGKKEENLSFSDVMELMRHDSYKRCKGGAIKQMSWSK' A
#
# COMPACT_ATOMS: atom_id res chain seq x y z
N MET A 1 36.38 6.32 -18.02
CA MET A 1 35.79 5.12 -18.67
C MET A 1 34.66 4.59 -17.80
N LYS A 2 33.43 4.38 -18.31
CA LYS A 2 32.30 3.91 -17.47
C LYS A 2 32.25 2.37 -17.47
N VAL A 3 32.38 1.74 -16.30
CA VAL A 3 32.37 0.27 -16.14
C VAL A 3 31.13 -0.37 -16.78
N GLY A 4 29.97 0.28 -16.68
CA GLY A 4 28.74 -0.22 -17.33
C GLY A 4 28.83 -0.37 -18.85
N LYS A 5 29.52 0.55 -19.55
CA LYS A 5 29.71 0.48 -21.01
C LYS A 5 30.66 -0.66 -21.41
N ILE A 6 31.61 -1.00 -20.54
CA ILE A 6 32.55 -2.09 -20.75
C ILE A 6 31.83 -3.45 -20.60
N ILE A 7 31.00 -3.59 -19.57
CA ILE A 7 30.22 -4.82 -19.35
C ILE A 7 29.20 -5.02 -20.48
N GLU A 8 28.63 -3.94 -21.01
CA GLU A 8 27.72 -4.00 -22.15
C GLU A 8 28.39 -4.55 -23.42
N THR A 9 29.62 -4.15 -23.72
CA THR A 9 30.35 -4.59 -24.92
C THR A 9 31.03 -5.95 -24.74
N GLN A 10 31.62 -6.21 -23.58
CA GLN A 10 32.37 -7.44 -23.31
C GLN A 10 31.47 -8.60 -22.87
N GLN A 11 30.37 -8.32 -22.17
CA GLN A 11 29.54 -9.35 -21.53
C GLN A 11 28.04 -9.03 -21.65
N PRO A 12 27.48 -9.08 -22.88
CA PRO A 12 26.09 -8.68 -23.14
C PRO A 12 25.06 -9.53 -22.39
N GLY A 13 25.36 -10.80 -22.10
CA GLY A 13 24.50 -11.69 -21.31
C GLY A 13 24.34 -11.21 -19.86
N ILE A 14 25.46 -10.90 -19.20
CA ILE A 14 25.49 -10.41 -17.81
C ILE A 14 24.83 -9.02 -17.74
N HIS A 15 25.12 -8.14 -18.70
CA HIS A 15 24.47 -6.82 -18.76
C HIS A 15 22.94 -6.93 -18.83
N LYS A 16 22.40 -7.83 -19.67
CA LYS A 16 20.95 -8.09 -19.75
C LYS A 16 20.37 -8.61 -18.45
N GLN A 17 21.07 -9.52 -17.76
CA GLN A 17 20.61 -10.08 -16.48
C GLN A 17 20.60 -9.02 -15.36
N LEU A 18 21.66 -8.22 -15.24
CA LEU A 18 21.75 -7.12 -14.27
C LEU A 18 20.63 -6.07 -14.49
N ASN A 19 20.33 -5.73 -15.73
CA ASN A 19 19.26 -4.77 -16.06
C ASN A 19 17.85 -5.33 -15.77
N LYS A 20 17.63 -6.64 -15.95
CA LYS A 20 16.37 -7.32 -15.56
C LYS A 20 16.17 -7.27 -14.04
N ASN A 21 17.21 -7.58 -13.26
CA ASN A 21 17.16 -7.55 -11.79
C ASN A 21 16.90 -6.13 -11.26
N ARG A 22 17.50 -5.11 -11.88
CA ARG A 22 17.25 -3.70 -11.54
C ARG A 22 15.78 -3.30 -11.72
N LYS A 23 15.12 -3.73 -12.80
CA LYS A 23 13.68 -3.46 -13.03
C LYS A 23 12.79 -4.16 -12.00
N GLN A 24 13.12 -5.39 -11.60
CA GLN A 24 12.37 -6.12 -10.56
C GLN A 24 12.54 -5.46 -9.18
N ASN A 25 13.75 -5.06 -8.81
CA ASN A 25 14.00 -4.38 -7.54
C ASN A 25 13.33 -3.00 -7.47
N LYS A 26 13.24 -2.26 -8.59
CA LYS A 26 12.50 -0.99 -8.68
C LYS A 26 10.97 -1.17 -8.56
N LYS A 27 10.42 -2.33 -8.97
CA LYS A 27 9.02 -2.68 -8.71
C LYS A 27 8.78 -2.95 -7.22
N LYS A 28 9.73 -3.60 -6.53
CA LYS A 28 9.67 -3.79 -5.07
C LYS A 28 9.82 -2.47 -4.31
N SER A 29 10.68 -1.56 -4.75
CA SER A 29 10.85 -0.24 -4.11
C SER A 29 9.66 0.72 -4.36
N ARG A 30 8.81 0.44 -5.36
CA ARG A 30 7.53 1.15 -5.58
C ARG A 30 6.39 0.65 -4.70
N ARG A 31 6.59 -0.41 -3.92
CA ARG A 31 5.85 -0.58 -2.66
C ARG A 31 6.46 0.37 -1.64
N GLY A 32 6.35 1.68 -1.90
CA GLY A 32 6.34 2.62 -0.79
C GLY A 32 5.27 2.11 0.18
N LYS A 33 5.62 2.01 1.47
CA LYS A 33 4.75 1.63 2.58
C LYS A 33 3.27 1.61 2.19
N LYS A 34 2.74 0.44 1.81
CA LYS A 34 1.32 0.27 1.48
C LYS A 34 0.54 -0.26 2.68
N GLU A 35 0.98 0.09 3.88
CA GLU A 35 0.36 -0.35 5.13
C GLU A 35 -0.10 0.81 6.04
N GLU A 36 0.14 2.08 5.67
CA GLU A 36 -0.13 3.21 6.60
C GLU A 36 -0.87 4.41 5.99
N ASN A 37 -1.47 4.29 4.80
CA ASN A 37 -2.30 5.36 4.24
C ASN A 37 -3.78 4.96 4.30
N LEU A 38 -4.29 4.70 5.50
CA LEU A 38 -5.74 4.74 5.70
C LEU A 38 -6.19 6.18 5.44
N SER A 39 -7.09 6.36 4.49
CA SER A 39 -7.74 7.65 4.30
C SER A 39 -8.57 7.98 5.53
N PHE A 40 -8.87 9.26 5.73
CA PHE A 40 -9.76 9.68 6.82
C PHE A 40 -11.11 8.93 6.79
N SER A 41 -11.63 8.66 5.60
CA SER A 41 -12.85 7.87 5.41
C SER A 41 -12.70 6.42 5.89
N ASP A 42 -11.56 5.78 5.63
CA ASP A 42 -11.32 4.39 6.06
C ASP A 42 -11.27 4.28 7.59
N VAL A 43 -10.64 5.25 8.25
CA VAL A 43 -10.61 5.34 9.72
C VAL A 43 -12.01 5.58 10.29
N MET A 44 -12.78 6.46 9.66
CA MET A 44 -14.16 6.76 10.06
C MET A 44 -15.08 5.55 9.92
N GLU A 45 -14.94 4.78 8.83
CA GLU A 45 -15.71 3.55 8.63
C GLU A 45 -15.34 2.48 9.65
N LEU A 46 -14.04 2.32 9.95
CA LEU A 46 -13.56 1.37 10.96
C LEU A 46 -14.03 1.72 12.38
N MET A 47 -14.03 2.99 12.75
CA MET A 47 -14.50 3.45 14.07
C MET A 47 -16.03 3.54 14.17
N ARG A 48 -16.77 3.32 13.08
CA ARG A 48 -18.22 3.42 13.08
C ARG A 48 -18.83 2.16 13.71
N HIS A 49 -19.52 2.35 14.83
CA HIS A 49 -20.29 1.28 15.47
C HIS A 49 -21.75 1.32 15.01
N ASP A 50 -22.15 0.44 14.09
CA ASP A 50 -23.54 0.32 13.63
C ASP A 50 -24.52 -0.18 14.70
N SER A 51 -23.98 -0.74 15.80
CA SER A 51 -24.76 -1.23 16.93
C SER A 51 -25.23 -0.13 17.89
N TYR A 52 -24.86 1.14 17.70
CA TYR A 52 -25.28 2.23 18.59
C TYR A 52 -25.69 3.48 17.81
N LYS A 53 -26.72 4.19 18.28
CA LYS A 53 -27.13 5.48 17.71
C LYS A 53 -27.37 6.56 18.76
N ARG A 54 -27.18 7.82 18.40
CA ARG A 54 -27.60 8.96 19.21
C ARG A 54 -29.10 9.23 19.00
N CYS A 55 -29.84 9.32 20.09
CA CYS A 55 -31.25 9.70 20.06
C CYS A 55 -31.43 11.23 20.02
N LYS A 56 -32.65 11.70 19.79
CA LYS A 56 -33.01 13.14 19.73
C LYS A 56 -32.63 13.94 21.00
N GLY A 57 -32.27 13.29 22.11
CA GLY A 57 -31.77 13.92 23.34
C GLY A 57 -30.27 13.71 23.60
N GLY A 58 -29.47 13.33 22.59
CA GLY A 58 -28.01 13.16 22.70
C GLY A 58 -27.56 11.86 23.37
N ALA A 59 -28.45 11.16 24.08
CA ALA A 59 -28.18 9.85 24.68
C ALA A 59 -27.82 8.80 23.61
N ILE A 60 -26.78 8.01 23.89
CA ILE A 60 -26.36 6.88 23.06
C ILE A 60 -27.19 5.65 23.47
N LYS A 61 -27.81 4.97 22.50
CA LYS A 61 -28.58 3.72 22.72
C LYS A 61 -28.10 2.62 21.79
N GLN A 62 -28.07 1.39 22.30
CA GLN A 62 -27.79 0.21 21.49
C GLN A 62 -28.95 -0.04 20.51
N MET A 63 -28.61 -0.36 19.26
CA MET A 63 -29.53 -0.73 18.21
C MET A 63 -29.69 -2.25 18.24
N SER A 64 -30.84 -2.72 18.71
CA SER A 64 -31.27 -4.09 18.50
C SER A 64 -31.98 -4.16 17.14
N TRP A 65 -31.49 -5.01 16.25
CA TRP A 65 -32.25 -5.40 15.07
C TRP A 65 -33.15 -6.54 15.51
N SER A 66 -34.46 -6.33 15.48
CA SER A 66 -35.43 -7.41 15.71
C SER A 66 -35.19 -8.51 14.66
N LYS A 67 -35.33 -9.77 15.07
CA LYS A 67 -35.17 -10.93 14.21
C LYS A 67 -36.42 -11.19 13.38
#